data_AF-A0A3B0C160-F1
#
_entry.id   AF-A0A3B0C160-F1
#
_cell.length_a   1.000
_cell.length_b   1.000
_cell.length_c   1.000
_cell.angle_alpha   90.00
_cell.angle_beta   90.00
_cell.angle_gamma   90.00
#
_symmetry.space_group_name_H-M   'P 1'
#
loop_
_entity.id
_entity.type
_entity.pdbx_description
1 polymer ?
#
loop_
_entity_poly.entity_id
_entity_poly.type
_entity_poly.pdbx_seq_one_letter_code
_entity_poly.pdbx_strand_id
1 'polypeptide(L)' 'MIMIKGYFRPVIGILPYGKRIVPLNTAFRFSKDEDRGLSDLTKWAERNHVQLIRKSFKHGYKPIG' A
#
# COMPACT_ATOMS: atom_id res chain seq x y z
N MET A 1 5.95 3.41 -5.01
CA MET A 1 6.12 3.32 -3.54
C MET A 1 4.95 2.54 -2.95
N ILE A 2 5.13 1.97 -1.76
CA ILE A 2 4.06 1.30 -1.01
C ILE A 2 3.63 2.22 0.14
N MET A 3 2.33 2.38 0.32
CA MET A 3 1.74 3.15 1.40
C MET A 3 0.90 2.26 2.31
N ILE A 4 1.06 2.40 3.61
CA ILE A 4 0.28 1.69 4.62
C ILE A 4 -0.61 2.69 5.34
N LYS A 5 -1.93 2.45 5.32
CA LYS A 5 -2.93 3.26 6.02
C LYS A 5 -3.67 2.45 7.07
N GLY A 6 -3.71 2.97 8.29
CA GLY A 6 -4.36 2.34 9.44
C GLY A 6 -3.39 1.55 10.31
N TYR A 7 -3.87 1.12 11.47
CA TYR A 7 -3.10 0.35 12.45
C TYR A 7 -3.63 -1.08 12.56
N PHE A 8 -4.94 -1.24 12.79
CA PHE A 8 -5.61 -2.54 12.79
C PHE A 8 -6.19 -2.81 11.40
N ARG A 9 -5.82 -3.93 10.77
CA ARG A 9 -6.22 -4.26 9.40
C ARG A 9 -5.86 -3.18 8.37
N PRO A 10 -4.56 -2.81 8.25
CA PRO A 10 -4.16 -1.70 7.42
C PRO A 10 -4.40 -1.99 5.94
N VAL A 11 -4.78 -0.95 5.19
CA VAL A 11 -4.78 -0.99 3.73
C VAL A 11 -3.36 -0.76 3.24
N ILE A 12 -2.90 -1.66 2.38
CA ILE A 12 -1.65 -1.49 1.62
C ILE A 12 -2.02 -0.96 0.24
N GLY A 13 -1.47 0.19 -0.12
CA GLY A 13 -1.63 0.82 -1.42
C GLY A 13 -0.33 0.85 -2.19
N ILE A 14 -0.34 0.39 -3.45
CA ILE A 14 0.79 0.59 -4.36
C ILE A 14 0.53 1.90 -5.11
N LEU A 15 1.40 2.89 -4.94
CA LEU A 15 1.37 4.15 -5.68
C LEU A 15 2.29 4.04 -6.91
N PRO A 16 1.73 4.00 -8.13
CA PRO A 16 2.52 4.01 -9.36
C PRO A 16 3.30 5.33 -9.50
N TYR A 17 4.41 5.27 -10.24
CA TYR A 17 5.19 6.46 -10.56
C TYR A 17 4.33 7.53 -11.26
N GLY A 18 4.55 8.80 -10.93
CA GLY A 18 3.80 9.93 -11.49
C GLY A 18 2.36 10.09 -10.96
N LYS A 19 1.87 9.22 -10.08
CA LYS A 19 0.55 9.37 -9.45
C LYS A 19 0.67 10.03 -8.08
N ARG A 20 -0.36 10.81 -7.71
CA ARG A 20 -0.50 11.43 -6.38
C ARG A 20 -1.48 10.70 -5.46
N ILE A 21 -2.35 9.85 -6.02
CA ILE A 21 -3.42 9.12 -5.32
C ILE A 21 -3.24 7.64 -5.64
N VAL A 22 -3.42 6.77 -4.63
CA VAL A 22 -3.45 5.31 -4.83
C VAL A 22 -4.72 4.94 -5.60
N PRO A 23 -4.58 4.37 -6.81
CA PRO A 23 -5.71 3.76 -7.50
C PRO A 23 -6.34 2.64 -6.67
N LEU A 24 -7.66 2.53 -6.64
CA LEU A 24 -8.35 1.52 -5.84
C LEU A 24 -7.96 0.08 -6.22
N ASN A 25 -7.71 -0.18 -7.50
CA ASN A 25 -7.30 -1.49 -8.01
C ASN A 25 -5.85 -1.86 -7.66
N THR A 26 -5.08 -0.96 -7.05
CA THR A 26 -3.73 -1.23 -6.55
C THR A 26 -3.66 -1.20 -5.02
N ALA A 27 -4.83 -1.24 -4.35
CA ALA A 27 -4.94 -1.32 -2.92
C ALA A 27 -5.45 -2.70 -2.48
N PHE A 28 -4.89 -3.24 -1.40
CA PHE A 28 -5.25 -4.55 -0.86
C PHE A 28 -5.07 -4.62 0.66
N ARG A 29 -5.53 -5.73 1.26
CA ARG A 29 -5.26 -6.13 2.64
C ARG A 29 -4.93 -7.61 2.67
N PHE A 30 -4.14 -8.03 3.65
CA PHE A 30 -3.97 -9.45 3.92
C PHE A 30 -5.26 -10.01 4.53
N SER A 31 -5.73 -11.15 4.02
CA SER A 31 -6.96 -11.80 4.49
C SER A 31 -6.72 -12.70 5.71
N LYS A 32 -5.48 -13.14 5.91
CA LYS A 32 -5.00 -13.97 7.03
C LYS A 32 -3.57 -13.59 7.37
N ASP A 33 -3.14 -13.88 8.60
CA ASP A 33 -1.77 -13.69 9.09
C ASP A 33 -1.17 -12.32 8.74
N GLU A 34 -1.93 -11.27 9.03
CA GLU A 34 -1.62 -9.89 8.66
C GLU A 34 -0.24 -9.42 9.11
N ASP A 35 0.15 -9.73 10.34
CA ASP A 35 1.45 -9.35 10.90
C ASP A 35 2.60 -9.99 10.11
N ARG A 36 2.44 -11.27 9.73
CA ARG A 36 3.42 -11.99 8.91
C ARG A 36 3.47 -11.40 7.50
N GLY A 37 2.31 -11.18 6.88
CA GLY A 37 2.22 -10.58 5.54
C GLY A 37 2.87 -9.20 5.49
N LEU A 38 2.66 -8.38 6.53
CA LEU A 38 3.25 -7.05 6.62
C LEU A 38 4.77 -7.11 6.85
N SER A 39 5.24 -8.04 7.68
CA SER A 39 6.67 -8.28 7.91
C SER A 39 7.37 -8.70 6.62
N ASP A 40 6.80 -9.68 5.90
CA ASP A 40 7.36 -10.20 4.65
C ASP A 40 7.36 -9.13 3.55
N LEU A 41 6.27 -8.34 3.45
CA LEU A 41 6.20 -7.20 2.52
C LEU A 41 7.26 -6.14 2.84
N THR A 42 7.48 -5.84 4.11
CA THR A 42 8.49 -4.86 4.54
C THR A 42 9.90 -5.33 4.14
N LYS A 43 10.24 -6.59 4.45
CA LYS A 43 11.53 -7.20 4.04
C LYS A 43 11.70 -7.27 2.53
N TRP A 44 10.63 -7.55 1.79
CA TRP A 44 10.68 -7.53 0.33
C TRP A 44 10.92 -6.10 -0.18
N ALA A 45 10.23 -5.11 0.37
CA ALA A 45 10.38 -3.72 -0.04
C ALA A 45 11.81 -3.21 0.21
N GLU A 46 12.39 -3.52 1.37
CA GLU A 46 13.77 -3.20 1.72
C GLU A 46 14.77 -3.81 0.73
N ARG A 47 14.67 -5.12 0.47
CA ARG A 47 15.55 -5.84 -0.46
C ARG A 47 15.50 -5.32 -1.90
N ASN A 48 14.36 -4.75 -2.30
CA ASN A 48 14.15 -4.23 -3.65
C ASN A 48 14.25 -2.71 -3.72
N HIS A 49 14.70 -2.05 -2.65
CA HIS A 49 14.78 -0.59 -2.55
C HIS A 49 13.45 0.12 -2.87
N VAL A 50 12.33 -0.53 -2.57
CA VAL A 50 10.99 0.04 -2.71
C VAL A 50 10.67 0.82 -1.44
N GLN A 51 10.48 2.13 -1.59
CA GLN A 51 10.05 2.96 -0.47
C GLN A 51 8.68 2.50 0.05
N LEU A 52 8.61 2.22 1.35
CA LEU A 52 7.40 1.89 2.09
C LEU A 52 7.18 2.94 3.19
N ILE A 53 6.00 3.57 3.20
CA ILE A 53 5.66 4.62 4.16
C ILE A 53 4.37 4.31 4.91
N ARG A 54 4.38 4.53 6.23
CA ARG A 54 3.16 4.58 7.04
C ARG A 54 2.64 6.01 7.01
N LYS A 55 1.51 6.23 6.32
CA LYS A 55 0.90 7.56 6.21
C LYS A 55 -0.58 7.42 5.93
N SER A 56 -1.40 8.27 6.56
CA SER A 56 -2.79 8.42 6.15
C SER A 56 -2.85 8.93 4.72
N PHE A 57 -3.40 8.12 3.79
CA PHE A 57 -3.62 8.54 2.40
C PHE A 57 -5.11 8.53 2.01
N LYS A 58 -5.50 9.46 1.13
CA LYS A 58 -6.82 9.47 0.50
C LYS A 58 -6.82 8.45 -0.65
N HIS A 59 -7.83 7.58 -0.70
CA HIS A 59 -8.09 6.75 -1.88
C HIS A 59 -9.14 7.48 -2.71
N GLY A 60 -9.04 7.42 -4.04
CA GLY A 60 -9.97 8.14 -4.92
C GLY A 60 -10.27 7.35 -6.19
N TYR A 61 -11.52 7.44 -6.64
CA TYR A 61 -11.94 7.01 -7.96
C TYR A 61 -11.48 8.07 -8.97
N LYS A 62 -10.77 7.68 -10.05
CA LYS A 62 -10.56 8.57 -11.19
C LYS A 62 -11.50 8.06 -12.29
N PRO A 63 -12.65 8.72 -12.56
CA PRO A 63 -13.47 8.31 -13.67
C PRO A 63 -12.64 8.41 -14.95
N ILE A 64 -12.70 7.34 -15.74
CA ILE A 64 -12.22 7.32 -17.12
C ILE A 64 -13.17 8.25 -17.87
N GLY A 65 -12.65 9.40 -18.28
CA GLY A 65 -13.32 10.28 -19.26
C GLY A 65 -13.08 9.77 -20.66
#